data_AF-A0A067D9F4-F1
#
_entry.id   AF-A0A067D9F4-F1
#
_cell.length_a   1.000
_cell.length_b   1.000
_cell.length_c   1.000
_cell.angle_alpha   90.00
_cell.angle_beta   90.00
_cell.angle_gamma   90.00
#
_symmetry.space_group_name_H-M   'P 1'
#
loop_
_entity.id
_entity.type
_entity.pdbx_description
1 polymer ?
#
loop_
_entity_poly.entity_id
_entity_poly.type
_entity_poly.pdbx_seq_one_letter_code
_entity_poly.pdbx_strand_id
1 'polypeptide(L)'
;MSNCKSLTLIYLSNNPLDGILPKTSVGNLSHSLEDFRMYNCNISGGIPEEISNLTNSTIVNLGGNKLNGSIPITLSKLQKLQGLGLEDNKLEGSIPDDICHLAELYRLDLDGNKLSGSLPACFSNLTSLRIVSLGSNKLTSVPLTFWNLKDILNLNFSSNFLTSPLPLEIGNLKVLIGIDFSMNNFSGVIPTEIGGLKNLEYLFLGYNRLQGSIPDSFGDLISLKFLNLSNNNLSGAIPASLEKLSYLENLNLSFNKLEGEIPRGGSFGNFSAESFEGNELLCGSPNLQVPPCKTSIHHTSWKNSLLLRIVLPLSTTFMIVVILLILRYQQRGKRPSNDANMPLVATWRTFSYLELFRATDEFSENNLIGKGGFGSVYKARLGDRMEVAVKVFNLQCGRAFESFDVECEMMKNIRHRNLIK
;
A
#
# COMPACT_ATOMS: atom_id res chain seq x y z
N MET A 1 44.45 -13.41 15.14
CA MET A 1 43.54 -14.00 16.14
C MET A 1 43.40 -15.52 16.03
N SER A 2 43.68 -16.16 14.88
CA SER A 2 43.50 -17.60 14.64
C SER A 2 44.28 -18.57 15.55
N ASN A 3 45.18 -18.10 16.41
CA ASN A 3 45.88 -18.92 17.41
C ASN A 3 45.25 -18.88 18.81
N CYS A 4 44.23 -18.04 19.03
CA CYS A 4 43.58 -17.84 20.33
C CYS A 4 42.50 -18.91 20.57
N LYS A 5 42.90 -20.17 20.77
CA LYS A 5 42.00 -21.34 20.82
C LYS A 5 40.99 -21.37 21.99
N SER A 6 41.15 -20.50 22.98
CA SER A 6 40.26 -20.41 24.17
C SER A 6 39.32 -19.20 24.13
N LEU A 7 39.27 -18.50 22.98
CA LEU A 7 38.51 -17.27 22.86
C LEU A 7 37.02 -17.57 22.70
N THR A 8 36.21 -17.14 23.66
CA THR A 8 34.75 -17.36 23.67
C THR A 8 33.96 -16.18 23.12
N LEU A 9 34.52 -14.98 23.16
CA LEU A 9 33.89 -13.75 22.70
C LEU A 9 34.84 -12.98 21.78
N ILE A 10 34.33 -12.59 20.62
CA ILE A 10 34.93 -11.56 19.77
C ILE A 10 33.89 -10.46 19.62
N TYR A 11 34.27 -9.25 20.04
CA TYR A 11 33.47 -8.06 19.87
C TYR A 11 34.33 -6.96 19.27
N LEU A 12 34.17 -6.73 17.97
CA LEU A 12 34.93 -5.72 17.22
C LEU A 12 34.06 -4.59 16.68
N SER A 13 32.77 -4.60 17.02
CA SER A 13 31.76 -3.74 16.43
C SER A 13 32.04 -2.25 16.55
N ASN A 14 31.51 -1.46 15.60
CA ASN A 14 31.66 -0.01 15.51
C ASN A 14 33.12 0.46 15.35
N ASN A 15 33.92 -0.27 14.58
CA ASN A 15 35.30 0.11 14.24
C ASN A 15 35.53 0.04 12.72
N PRO A 16 36.16 1.04 12.07
CA PRO A 16 36.42 1.00 10.63
C PRO A 16 37.57 0.03 10.31
N LEU A 17 37.28 -1.28 10.33
CA LEU A 17 38.28 -2.31 10.08
C LEU A 17 38.66 -2.42 8.59
N ASP A 18 37.79 -1.93 7.70
CA ASP A 18 38.07 -1.74 6.27
C ASP A 18 38.70 -2.97 5.59
N GLY A 19 38.07 -4.14 5.79
CA GLY A 19 38.63 -5.42 5.36
C GLY A 19 37.62 -6.38 4.75
N ILE A 20 38.04 -7.64 4.66
CA ILE A 20 37.20 -8.80 4.28
C ILE A 20 37.27 -9.84 5.39
N LEU A 21 36.25 -10.68 5.54
CA LEU A 21 36.29 -11.81 6.47
C LEU A 21 37.33 -12.85 5.98
N PRO A 22 38.35 -13.20 6.79
CA PRO A 22 39.41 -14.08 6.33
C PRO A 22 38.97 -15.55 6.30
N LYS A 23 38.83 -16.10 5.09
CA LYS A 23 38.41 -17.50 4.82
C LYS A 23 39.11 -18.55 5.71
N THR A 24 40.44 -18.50 5.77
CA THR A 24 41.25 -19.53 6.46
C THR A 24 41.37 -19.35 7.97
N SER A 25 41.13 -18.15 8.50
CA SER A 25 41.46 -17.82 9.90
C SER A 25 40.24 -17.77 10.82
N VAL A 26 39.05 -17.44 10.31
CA VAL A 26 37.81 -17.41 11.10
C VAL A 26 37.46 -18.82 11.58
N GLY A 27 37.57 -19.82 10.72
CA GLY A 27 37.22 -21.20 11.07
C GLY A 27 38.15 -21.89 12.08
N ASN A 28 39.33 -21.33 12.38
CA ASN A 28 40.28 -21.93 13.32
C ASN A 28 39.98 -21.61 14.81
N LEU A 29 38.95 -20.79 15.06
CA LEU A 29 38.41 -20.46 16.38
C LEU A 29 37.24 -21.38 16.77
N SER A 30 37.02 -22.43 15.97
CA SER A 30 35.83 -23.31 15.91
C SER A 30 35.33 -23.86 17.25
N HIS A 31 36.23 -24.13 18.19
CA HIS A 31 35.90 -24.94 19.36
C HIS A 31 35.55 -24.16 20.62
N SER A 32 35.79 -22.85 20.67
CA SER A 32 35.51 -22.06 21.89
C SER A 32 34.63 -20.84 21.64
N LEU A 33 34.57 -20.33 20.41
CA LEU A 33 33.86 -19.09 20.15
C LEU A 33 32.35 -19.27 20.26
N GLU A 34 31.75 -18.55 21.21
CA GLU A 34 30.31 -18.54 21.50
C GLU A 34 29.64 -17.28 20.92
N ASP A 35 30.28 -16.12 21.03
CA ASP A 35 29.71 -14.85 20.57
C ASP A 35 30.69 -14.14 19.62
N PHE A 36 30.25 -13.98 18.36
CA PHE A 36 31.02 -13.34 17.30
C PHE A 36 30.28 -12.10 16.77
N ARG A 37 30.74 -10.90 17.15
CA ARG A 37 30.15 -9.62 16.73
C ARG A 37 31.15 -8.72 16.04
N MET A 38 30.82 -8.36 14.81
CA MET A 38 31.57 -7.41 13.98
C MET A 38 30.63 -6.49 13.20
N TYR A 39 29.59 -5.97 13.87
CA TYR A 39 28.65 -5.06 13.23
C TYR A 39 29.22 -3.64 13.08
N ASN A 40 28.81 -2.90 12.04
CA ASN A 40 29.31 -1.55 11.75
C ASN A 40 30.84 -1.48 11.60
N CYS A 41 31.43 -2.41 10.84
CA CYS A 41 32.89 -2.54 10.72
C CYS A 41 33.46 -2.21 9.33
N ASN A 42 32.61 -1.76 8.40
CA ASN A 42 32.96 -1.51 7.00
C ASN A 42 33.52 -2.75 6.24
N ILE A 43 33.23 -3.96 6.73
CA ILE A 43 33.71 -5.21 6.14
C ILE A 43 33.01 -5.46 4.81
N SER A 44 33.76 -5.89 3.79
CA SER A 44 33.29 -6.11 2.43
C SER A 44 33.53 -7.55 1.97
N GLY A 45 33.06 -7.88 0.75
CA GLY A 45 33.13 -9.21 0.19
C GLY A 45 32.01 -10.14 0.66
N GLY A 46 32.04 -11.39 0.22
CA GLY A 46 31.04 -12.39 0.61
C GLY A 46 31.28 -12.96 1.99
N ILE A 47 30.21 -13.49 2.60
CA ILE A 47 30.32 -14.27 3.84
C ILE A 47 31.04 -15.59 3.50
N PRO A 48 32.22 -15.87 4.06
CA PRO A 48 32.98 -17.08 3.77
C PRO A 48 32.28 -18.31 4.37
N GLU A 49 32.27 -19.44 3.65
CA GLU A 49 31.65 -20.68 4.15
C GLU A 49 32.30 -21.17 5.44
N GLU A 50 33.57 -20.86 5.67
CA GLU A 50 34.33 -21.23 6.86
C GLU A 50 33.81 -20.59 8.15
N ILE A 51 32.91 -19.59 8.06
CA ILE A 51 32.16 -19.10 9.23
C ILE A 51 31.35 -20.21 9.89
N SER A 52 30.93 -21.22 9.10
CA SER A 52 30.21 -22.40 9.58
C SER A 52 31.05 -23.35 10.45
N ASN A 53 32.36 -23.13 10.53
CA ASN A 53 33.22 -23.88 11.44
C ASN A 53 33.11 -23.41 12.90
N LEU A 54 32.46 -22.26 13.16
CA LEU A 54 32.25 -21.72 14.51
C LEU A 54 31.13 -22.48 15.27
N THR A 55 31.21 -23.81 15.34
CA THR A 55 30.10 -24.69 15.73
C THR A 55 29.60 -24.50 17.17
N ASN A 56 30.40 -23.86 18.04
CA ASN A 56 29.98 -23.48 19.39
C ASN A 56 29.31 -22.11 19.48
N SER A 57 29.23 -21.35 18.39
CA SER A 57 28.66 -20.00 18.40
C SER A 57 27.15 -20.02 18.62
N THR A 58 26.73 -19.28 19.63
CA THR A 58 25.34 -18.95 19.94
C THR A 58 24.92 -17.65 19.26
N ILE A 59 25.85 -16.73 18.99
CA ILE A 59 25.57 -15.46 18.33
C ILE A 59 26.60 -15.19 17.23
N VAL A 60 26.10 -14.88 16.04
CA VAL A 60 26.87 -14.32 14.93
C VAL A 60 26.18 -13.05 14.47
N ASN A 61 26.80 -11.89 14.66
CA ASN A 61 26.29 -10.61 14.17
C ASN A 61 27.34 -9.89 13.31
N LEU A 62 26.99 -9.69 12.04
CA LEU A 62 27.77 -8.99 11.01
C LEU A 62 26.99 -7.83 10.38
N GLY A 63 25.99 -7.29 11.08
CA GLY A 63 25.12 -6.22 10.58
C GLY A 63 25.84 -4.91 10.26
N GLY A 64 25.26 -4.05 9.44
CA GLY A 64 25.79 -2.71 9.14
C GLY A 64 27.15 -2.72 8.43
N ASN A 65 27.38 -3.69 7.55
CA ASN A 65 28.62 -3.85 6.79
C ASN A 65 28.37 -3.67 5.28
N LYS A 66 29.36 -4.01 4.45
CA LYS A 66 29.30 -3.99 2.99
C LYS A 66 29.31 -5.41 2.41
N LEU A 67 28.85 -6.41 3.17
CA LEU A 67 28.86 -7.81 2.75
C LEU A 67 27.95 -8.02 1.55
N ASN A 68 28.37 -8.83 0.57
CA ASN A 68 27.64 -9.08 -0.67
C ASN A 68 27.53 -10.57 -0.99
N GLY A 69 26.90 -10.91 -2.12
CA GLY A 69 26.61 -12.30 -2.48
C GLY A 69 25.47 -12.89 -1.65
N SER A 70 25.35 -14.21 -1.64
CA SER A 70 24.26 -14.92 -0.97
C SER A 70 24.61 -15.32 0.47
N ILE A 71 23.57 -15.60 1.25
CA ILE A 71 23.70 -16.25 2.56
C ILE A 71 24.23 -17.68 2.34
N PRO A 72 25.36 -18.09 2.94
CA PRO A 72 25.91 -19.43 2.72
C PRO A 72 25.03 -20.53 3.31
N ILE A 73 24.73 -21.57 2.52
CA ILE A 73 23.98 -22.76 2.96
C ILE A 73 24.66 -23.50 4.11
N THR A 74 25.99 -23.35 4.23
CA THR A 74 26.81 -23.98 5.27
C THR A 74 26.54 -23.42 6.66
N LEU A 75 25.87 -22.26 6.80
CA LEU A 75 25.48 -21.72 8.10
C LEU A 75 24.63 -22.70 8.91
N SER A 76 23.92 -23.62 8.25
CA SER A 76 23.19 -24.72 8.89
C SER A 76 24.02 -25.58 9.84
N LYS A 77 25.35 -25.59 9.73
CA LYS A 77 26.22 -26.33 10.67
C LYS A 77 26.29 -25.72 12.07
N LEU A 78 25.86 -24.47 12.25
CA LEU A 78 25.90 -23.75 13.53
C LEU A 78 24.71 -24.15 14.42
N GLN A 79 24.65 -25.41 14.83
CA GLN A 79 23.48 -26.00 15.49
C GLN A 79 23.08 -25.36 16.84
N LYS A 80 24.01 -24.63 17.49
CA LYS A 80 23.77 -23.88 18.74
C LYS A 80 23.39 -22.42 18.50
N LEU A 81 23.27 -21.99 17.25
CA LEU A 81 23.07 -20.58 16.93
C LEU A 81 21.68 -20.14 17.37
N GLN A 82 21.65 -19.13 18.24
CA GLN A 82 20.46 -18.51 18.78
C GLN A 82 20.20 -17.14 18.14
N GLY A 83 21.27 -16.41 17.77
CA GLY A 83 21.16 -15.11 17.12
C GLY A 83 21.97 -15.04 15.83
N LEU A 84 21.30 -14.75 14.71
CA LEU A 84 21.93 -14.44 13.44
C LEU A 84 21.55 -13.01 13.01
N GLY A 85 22.53 -12.11 12.99
CA GLY A 85 22.38 -10.74 12.51
C GLY A 85 23.21 -10.50 11.25
N LEU A 86 22.55 -10.21 10.13
CA LEU A 86 23.13 -9.83 8.85
C LEU A 86 22.48 -8.57 8.27
N GLU A 87 21.78 -7.81 9.11
CA GLU A 87 21.06 -6.58 8.78
C GLU A 87 21.96 -5.53 8.11
N ASP A 88 21.38 -4.61 7.34
CA ASP A 88 22.08 -3.47 6.71
C ASP A 88 23.38 -3.86 5.97
N ASN A 89 23.23 -4.73 4.97
CA ASN A 89 24.33 -5.20 4.11
C ASN A 89 23.92 -5.12 2.62
N LYS A 90 24.62 -5.83 1.73
CA LYS A 90 24.33 -5.92 0.29
C LYS A 90 24.07 -7.37 -0.14
N LEU A 91 23.59 -8.21 0.77
CA LEU A 91 23.30 -9.62 0.49
C LEU A 91 22.15 -9.74 -0.51
N GLU A 92 22.22 -10.73 -1.40
CA GLU A 92 21.26 -10.95 -2.48
C GLU A 92 20.93 -12.43 -2.66
N GLY A 93 19.98 -12.73 -3.54
CA GLY A 93 19.44 -14.08 -3.71
C GLY A 93 18.37 -14.42 -2.67
N SER A 94 17.99 -15.69 -2.59
CA SER A 94 16.97 -16.15 -1.65
C SER A 94 17.55 -16.48 -0.28
N ILE A 95 16.69 -16.47 0.74
CA ILE A 95 17.01 -17.08 2.03
C ILE A 95 17.08 -18.60 1.81
N PRO A 96 18.20 -19.28 2.12
CA PRO A 96 18.35 -20.71 1.86
C PRO A 96 17.50 -21.54 2.82
N ASP A 97 16.91 -22.64 2.32
CA ASP A 97 16.14 -23.60 3.12
C ASP A 97 16.97 -24.19 4.28
N ASP A 98 18.28 -24.30 4.10
CA ASP A 98 19.22 -24.80 5.11
C ASP A 98 19.18 -24.03 6.43
N ILE A 99 18.73 -22.77 6.43
CA ILE A 99 18.56 -21.98 7.66
C ILE A 99 17.57 -22.64 8.63
N CYS A 100 16.64 -23.46 8.11
CA CYS A 100 15.65 -24.20 8.89
C CYS A 100 16.28 -25.31 9.76
N HIS A 101 17.55 -25.66 9.55
CA HIS A 101 18.28 -26.60 10.41
C HIS A 101 18.82 -25.97 11.69
N LEU A 102 18.68 -24.66 11.88
CA LEU A 102 19.11 -23.94 13.07
C LEU A 102 18.02 -24.01 14.16
N ALA A 103 17.82 -25.19 14.76
CA ALA A 103 16.70 -25.45 15.67
C ALA A 103 16.64 -24.54 16.91
N GLU A 104 17.79 -24.02 17.36
CA GLU A 104 17.89 -23.11 18.51
C GLU A 104 17.75 -21.62 18.13
N LEU A 105 17.54 -21.29 16.84
CA LEU A 105 17.50 -19.91 16.38
C LEU A 105 16.33 -19.16 17.01
N TYR A 106 16.68 -18.17 17.84
CA TYR A 106 15.78 -17.31 18.57
C TYR A 106 15.52 -15.99 17.85
N ARG A 107 16.56 -15.41 17.25
CA ARG A 107 16.54 -14.11 16.57
C ARG A 107 17.21 -14.18 15.21
N LEU A 108 16.48 -13.74 14.19
CA LEU A 108 16.94 -13.63 12.81
C LEU A 108 16.74 -12.20 12.31
N ASP A 109 17.84 -11.47 12.11
CA ASP A 109 17.84 -10.13 11.54
C ASP A 109 18.54 -10.14 10.17
N LEU A 110 17.78 -9.89 9.11
CA LEU A 110 18.24 -9.84 7.71
C LEU A 110 17.75 -8.57 7.00
N ASP A 111 17.23 -7.59 7.73
CA ASP A 111 16.68 -6.37 7.16
C ASP A 111 17.74 -5.53 6.43
N GLY A 112 17.32 -4.61 5.56
CA GLY A 112 18.25 -3.70 4.86
C GLY A 112 19.21 -4.42 3.90
N ASN A 113 18.70 -5.39 3.13
CA ASN A 113 19.47 -6.15 2.15
C ASN A 113 18.76 -6.17 0.77
N LYS A 114 19.19 -7.06 -0.14
CA LYS A 114 18.59 -7.28 -1.47
C LYS A 114 18.04 -8.69 -1.62
N LEU A 115 17.67 -9.35 -0.51
CA LEU A 115 17.15 -10.71 -0.50
C LEU A 115 15.82 -10.77 -1.24
N SER A 116 15.58 -11.82 -2.01
CA SER A 116 14.43 -11.94 -2.91
C SER A 116 13.77 -13.32 -2.85
N GLY A 117 12.58 -13.41 -3.42
CA GLY A 117 11.80 -14.65 -3.44
C GLY A 117 10.92 -14.84 -2.21
N SER A 118 10.44 -16.08 -2.03
CA SER A 118 9.59 -16.46 -0.89
C SER A 118 10.44 -16.81 0.33
N LEU A 119 9.87 -16.63 1.53
CA LEU A 119 10.39 -17.32 2.71
C LEU A 119 10.30 -18.85 2.50
N PRO A 120 11.31 -19.63 2.94
CA PRO A 120 11.28 -21.09 2.93
C PRO A 120 10.08 -21.67 3.70
N ALA A 121 9.39 -22.65 3.11
CA ALA A 121 8.24 -23.31 3.74
C ALA A 121 8.61 -24.01 5.08
N CYS A 122 9.87 -24.41 5.21
CA CYS A 122 10.42 -25.05 6.40
C CYS A 122 10.63 -24.09 7.58
N PHE A 123 10.39 -22.78 7.45
CA PHE A 123 10.49 -21.84 8.59
C PHE A 123 9.62 -22.26 9.78
N SER A 124 8.52 -22.97 9.52
CA SER A 124 7.68 -23.57 10.56
C SER A 124 8.40 -24.56 11.49
N ASN A 125 9.58 -25.07 11.09
CA ASN A 125 10.43 -25.93 11.93
C ASN A 125 11.24 -25.14 12.97
N LEU A 126 11.41 -23.82 12.79
CA LEU A 126 12.20 -22.96 13.66
C LEU A 126 11.38 -22.53 14.90
N THR A 127 10.97 -23.51 15.70
CA THR A 127 10.06 -23.33 16.84
C THR A 127 10.63 -22.46 17.97
N SER A 128 11.96 -22.27 18.00
CA SER A 128 12.64 -21.37 18.95
C SER A 128 12.57 -19.89 18.57
N LEU A 129 12.16 -19.55 17.33
CA LEU A 129 12.12 -18.15 16.89
C LEU A 129 11.18 -17.31 17.73
N ARG A 130 11.63 -16.11 18.08
CA ARG A 130 10.85 -15.07 18.75
C ARG A 130 10.87 -13.76 17.99
N ILE A 131 11.98 -13.45 17.31
CA ILE A 131 12.18 -12.17 16.62
C ILE A 131 12.63 -12.46 15.19
N VAL A 132 11.87 -11.93 14.24
CA VAL A 132 12.17 -12.05 12.81
C VAL A 132 12.10 -10.67 12.16
N SER A 133 13.26 -10.18 11.70
CA SER A 133 13.40 -8.89 11.03
C SER A 133 13.88 -9.12 9.60
N LEU A 134 13.02 -8.90 8.62
CA LEU A 134 13.28 -9.07 7.18
C LEU A 134 12.93 -7.82 6.38
N GLY A 135 12.75 -6.68 7.06
CA GLY A 135 12.34 -5.42 6.43
C GLY A 135 13.32 -4.94 5.35
N SER A 136 12.88 -4.04 4.47
CA SER A 136 13.75 -3.41 3.46
C SER A 136 14.51 -4.43 2.60
N ASN A 137 13.76 -5.34 1.97
CA ASN A 137 14.27 -6.38 1.08
C ASN A 137 13.39 -6.47 -0.20
N LYS A 138 13.47 -7.58 -0.94
CA LYS A 138 12.70 -7.84 -2.17
C LYS A 138 11.87 -9.13 -2.07
N LEU A 139 11.41 -9.48 -0.88
CA LEU A 139 10.65 -10.71 -0.61
C LEU A 139 9.23 -10.61 -1.19
N THR A 140 8.71 -11.73 -1.68
CA THR A 140 7.44 -11.77 -2.43
C THR A 140 6.31 -12.53 -1.74
N SER A 141 6.61 -13.48 -0.86
CA SER A 141 5.60 -14.23 -0.11
C SER A 141 6.10 -14.82 1.21
N VAL A 142 5.15 -15.04 2.11
CA VAL A 142 5.33 -15.76 3.38
C VAL A 142 4.47 -17.04 3.32
N PRO A 143 5.05 -18.24 3.54
CA PRO A 143 4.29 -19.49 3.49
C PRO A 143 3.28 -19.58 4.63
N LEU A 144 2.10 -20.15 4.37
CA LEU A 144 1.04 -20.28 5.39
C LEU A 144 1.48 -21.05 6.64
N THR A 145 2.42 -21.99 6.49
CA THR A 145 2.98 -22.75 7.61
C THR A 145 3.74 -21.87 8.60
N PHE A 146 4.23 -20.69 8.20
CA PHE A 146 4.93 -19.75 9.08
C PHE A 146 4.08 -19.33 10.28
N TRP A 147 2.77 -19.14 10.08
CA TRP A 147 1.83 -18.67 11.11
C TRP A 147 1.52 -19.71 12.19
N ASN A 148 2.14 -20.90 12.12
CA ASN A 148 2.11 -21.91 13.18
C ASN A 148 3.18 -21.68 14.27
N LEU A 149 4.10 -20.73 14.10
CA LEU A 149 5.13 -20.38 15.08
C LEU A 149 4.55 -19.55 16.23
N LYS A 150 3.80 -20.19 17.14
CA LYS A 150 2.95 -19.53 18.15
C LYS A 150 3.69 -18.64 19.14
N ASP A 151 4.99 -18.84 19.32
CA ASP A 151 5.79 -18.13 20.31
C ASP A 151 6.45 -16.85 19.78
N ILE A 152 6.21 -16.48 18.52
CA ILE A 152 6.78 -15.26 17.94
C ILE A 152 6.32 -14.01 18.70
N LEU A 153 7.28 -13.15 19.04
CA LEU A 153 7.07 -11.89 19.76
C LEU A 153 7.07 -10.69 18.80
N ASN A 154 7.97 -10.68 17.81
CA ASN A 154 8.15 -9.53 16.93
C ASN A 154 8.36 -9.98 15.47
N LEU A 155 7.58 -9.36 14.57
CA LEU A 155 7.69 -9.54 13.13
C LEU A 155 7.89 -8.18 12.47
N ASN A 156 8.97 -8.03 11.72
CA ASN A 156 9.17 -6.89 10.82
C ASN A 156 9.40 -7.42 9.40
N PHE A 157 8.41 -7.27 8.54
CA PHE A 157 8.50 -7.57 7.10
C PHE A 157 8.30 -6.31 6.24
N SER A 158 8.47 -5.12 6.81
CA SER A 158 8.17 -3.87 6.12
C SER A 158 9.04 -3.64 4.88
N SER A 159 8.63 -2.76 3.96
CA SER A 159 9.44 -2.39 2.79
C SER A 159 9.88 -3.61 1.95
N ASN A 160 8.92 -4.43 1.53
CA ASN A 160 9.12 -5.60 0.68
C ASN A 160 8.08 -5.61 -0.48
N PHE A 161 8.02 -6.71 -1.25
CA PHE A 161 7.03 -6.90 -2.33
C PHE A 161 5.98 -7.96 -1.98
N LEU A 162 5.59 -8.08 -0.72
CA LEU A 162 4.60 -9.07 -0.28
C LEU A 162 3.21 -8.69 -0.84
N THR A 163 2.55 -9.62 -1.55
CA THR A 163 1.33 -9.34 -2.33
C THR A 163 0.07 -10.07 -1.85
N SER A 164 0.22 -11.09 -1.02
CA SER A 164 -0.89 -11.93 -0.57
C SER A 164 -1.82 -11.17 0.40
N PRO A 165 -3.06 -11.64 0.62
CA PRO A 165 -3.86 -11.20 1.76
C PRO A 165 -3.20 -11.54 3.10
N LEU A 166 -3.55 -10.79 4.14
CA LEU A 166 -3.17 -11.14 5.51
C LEU A 166 -3.89 -12.46 5.91
N PRO A 167 -3.16 -13.50 6.34
CA PRO A 167 -3.76 -14.78 6.73
C PRO A 167 -4.50 -14.67 8.07
N LEU A 168 -5.61 -15.40 8.20
CA LEU A 168 -6.40 -15.47 9.43
C LEU A 168 -5.57 -16.08 10.58
N GLU A 169 -4.62 -16.95 10.23
CA GLU A 169 -3.71 -17.64 11.14
C GLU A 169 -2.77 -16.69 11.91
N ILE A 170 -2.62 -15.42 11.49
CA ILE A 170 -1.96 -14.39 12.32
C ILE A 170 -2.57 -14.37 13.74
N GLY A 171 -3.89 -14.60 13.85
CA GLY A 171 -4.59 -14.68 15.13
C GLY A 171 -4.10 -15.80 16.06
N ASN A 172 -3.30 -16.75 15.58
CA ASN A 172 -2.72 -17.84 16.40
C ASN A 172 -1.50 -17.39 17.22
N LEU A 173 -0.88 -16.25 16.87
CA LEU A 173 0.35 -15.76 17.48
C LEU A 173 0.07 -15.03 18.80
N LYS A 174 -0.48 -15.74 19.80
CA LYS A 174 -1.07 -15.12 21.00
C LYS A 174 -0.11 -14.32 21.87
N VAL A 175 1.19 -14.55 21.77
CA VAL A 175 2.22 -13.81 22.52
C VAL A 175 2.83 -12.64 21.74
N LEU A 176 2.35 -12.37 20.53
CA LEU A 176 2.90 -11.35 19.65
C LEU A 176 2.76 -9.94 20.26
N ILE A 177 3.86 -9.20 20.23
CA ILE A 177 4.02 -7.85 20.77
C ILE A 177 4.02 -6.81 19.65
N GLY A 178 4.68 -7.10 18.52
CA GLY A 178 4.83 -6.13 17.44
C GLY A 178 4.74 -6.74 16.05
N ILE A 179 3.97 -6.10 15.18
CA ILE A 179 3.92 -6.34 13.73
C ILE A 179 4.29 -5.06 13.00
N ASP A 180 5.27 -5.15 12.11
CA ASP A 180 5.47 -4.16 11.05
C ASP A 180 5.44 -4.83 9.67
N PHE A 181 4.31 -4.66 8.98
CA PHE A 181 4.11 -5.09 7.59
C PHE A 181 3.90 -3.89 6.66
N SER A 182 4.33 -2.70 7.08
CA SER A 182 4.16 -1.48 6.31
C SER A 182 4.96 -1.49 4.99
N MET A 183 4.61 -0.61 4.05
CA MET A 183 5.33 -0.44 2.78
C MET A 183 5.47 -1.75 2.00
N ASN A 184 4.34 -2.43 1.81
CA ASN A 184 4.25 -3.67 1.05
C ASN A 184 3.09 -3.55 0.05
N ASN A 185 2.65 -4.70 -0.47
CA ASN A 185 1.60 -4.77 -1.45
C ASN A 185 0.45 -5.69 -0.99
N PHE A 186 0.29 -5.85 0.34
CA PHE A 186 -0.78 -6.64 0.95
C PHE A 186 -2.14 -6.11 0.50
N SER A 187 -3.07 -7.01 0.20
CA SER A 187 -4.39 -6.69 -0.34
C SER A 187 -5.50 -7.44 0.40
N GLY A 188 -6.75 -7.22 0.01
CA GLY A 188 -7.89 -7.84 0.70
C GLY A 188 -8.20 -7.16 2.04
N VAL A 189 -9.02 -7.83 2.85
CA VAL A 189 -9.49 -7.28 4.13
C VAL A 189 -8.52 -7.59 5.27
N ILE A 190 -8.56 -6.75 6.30
CA ILE A 190 -7.86 -7.03 7.57
C ILE A 190 -8.64 -8.15 8.31
N PRO A 191 -8.00 -9.28 8.66
CA PRO A 191 -8.63 -10.35 9.43
C PRO A 191 -9.14 -9.89 10.80
N THR A 192 -10.35 -10.30 11.17
CA THR A 192 -10.92 -10.02 12.50
C THR A 192 -10.14 -10.69 13.63
N GLU A 193 -9.44 -11.79 13.30
CA GLU A 193 -8.65 -12.64 14.17
C GLU A 193 -7.47 -11.90 14.80
N ILE A 194 -6.96 -10.84 14.14
CA ILE A 194 -5.94 -9.95 14.70
C ILE A 194 -6.43 -9.33 16.02
N GLY A 195 -7.73 -9.02 16.16
CA GLY A 195 -8.32 -8.52 17.41
C GLY A 195 -8.19 -9.47 18.61
N GLY A 196 -7.84 -10.73 18.36
CA GLY A 196 -7.54 -11.72 19.39
C GLY A 196 -6.12 -11.66 19.95
N LEU A 197 -5.26 -10.74 19.51
CA LEU A 197 -3.86 -10.59 19.92
C LEU A 197 -3.72 -9.59 21.07
N LYS A 198 -4.11 -10.01 22.28
CA LYS A 198 -4.24 -9.11 23.44
C LYS A 198 -2.93 -8.48 23.93
N ASN A 199 -1.79 -9.08 23.61
CA ASN A 199 -0.45 -8.58 23.96
C ASN A 199 0.15 -7.64 22.91
N LEU A 200 -0.54 -7.43 21.78
CA LEU A 200 -0.02 -6.64 20.68
C LEU A 200 0.04 -5.16 21.08
N GLU A 201 1.23 -4.58 21.05
CA GLU A 201 1.51 -3.18 21.36
C GLU A 201 1.68 -2.33 20.09
N TYR A 202 2.26 -2.91 19.04
CA TYR A 202 2.59 -2.22 17.79
C TYR A 202 1.95 -2.93 16.59
N LEU A 203 1.12 -2.22 15.85
CA LEU A 203 0.52 -2.71 14.61
C LEU A 203 0.70 -1.69 13.48
N PHE A 204 1.64 -1.97 12.59
CA PHE A 204 1.94 -1.14 11.44
C PHE A 204 1.59 -1.89 10.15
N LEU A 205 0.52 -1.45 9.48
CA LEU A 205 0.05 -1.97 8.20
C LEU A 205 -0.01 -0.87 7.12
N GLY A 206 0.54 0.31 7.41
CA GLY A 206 0.46 1.46 6.50
C GLY A 206 1.18 1.26 5.18
N TYR A 207 0.83 2.02 4.14
CA TYR A 207 1.41 1.90 2.80
C TYR A 207 1.24 0.49 2.22
N ASN A 208 0.00 0.04 2.10
CA ASN A 208 -0.39 -1.22 1.49
C ASN A 208 -1.60 -1.01 0.57
N ARG A 209 -2.25 -2.09 0.13
CA ARG A 209 -3.48 -2.08 -0.68
C ARG A 209 -4.65 -2.73 0.06
N LEU A 210 -4.66 -2.67 1.39
CA LEU A 210 -5.71 -3.25 2.22
C LEU A 210 -7.03 -2.50 1.98
N GLN A 211 -8.15 -3.24 2.01
CA GLN A 211 -9.48 -2.74 1.72
C GLN A 211 -10.50 -3.22 2.75
N GLY A 212 -11.75 -2.77 2.63
CA GLY A 212 -12.81 -3.07 3.59
C GLY A 212 -12.68 -2.23 4.86
N SER A 213 -13.44 -2.59 5.90
CA SER A 213 -13.46 -1.83 7.15
C SER A 213 -12.34 -2.20 8.10
N ILE A 214 -12.02 -1.26 8.99
CA ILE A 214 -11.24 -1.57 10.20
C ILE A 214 -12.11 -2.53 11.05
N PRO A 215 -11.61 -3.70 11.48
CA PRO A 215 -12.41 -4.64 12.25
C PRO A 215 -12.83 -4.07 13.62
N ASP A 216 -14.10 -4.24 14.01
CA ASP A 216 -14.58 -3.87 15.34
C ASP A 216 -13.79 -4.59 16.46
N SER A 217 -13.26 -5.78 16.18
CA SER A 217 -12.41 -6.56 17.07
C SER A 217 -11.06 -5.89 17.39
N PHE A 218 -10.69 -4.80 16.72
CA PHE A 218 -9.49 -4.04 17.09
C PHE A 218 -9.65 -3.30 18.41
N GLY A 219 -10.88 -2.96 18.83
CA GLY A 219 -11.15 -2.40 20.16
C GLY A 219 -10.85 -3.35 21.32
N ASP A 220 -10.47 -4.57 20.98
CA ASP A 220 -10.21 -5.69 21.85
C ASP A 220 -8.68 -5.89 22.05
N LEU A 221 -7.84 -5.14 21.33
CA LEU A 221 -6.37 -5.09 21.44
C LEU A 221 -5.91 -4.27 22.65
N ILE A 222 -6.26 -4.71 23.85
CA ILE A 222 -6.12 -3.90 25.08
C ILE A 222 -4.71 -3.39 25.41
N SER A 223 -3.65 -3.96 24.85
CA SER A 223 -2.25 -3.51 25.06
C SER A 223 -1.74 -2.57 23.96
N LEU A 224 -2.57 -2.25 22.95
CA LEU A 224 -2.13 -1.53 21.76
C LEU A 224 -1.74 -0.08 22.11
N LYS A 225 -0.53 0.29 21.70
CA LYS A 225 0.05 1.63 21.87
C LYS A 225 0.17 2.38 20.56
N PHE A 226 0.50 1.67 19.49
CA PHE A 226 0.73 2.27 18.16
C PHE A 226 -0.07 1.52 17.10
N LEU A 227 -0.94 2.26 16.40
CA LEU A 227 -1.73 1.76 15.28
C LEU A 227 -1.52 2.64 14.04
N ASN A 228 -0.86 2.10 13.02
CA ASN A 228 -0.73 2.77 11.72
C ASN A 228 -1.39 1.94 10.62
N LEU A 229 -2.50 2.45 10.09
CA LEU A 229 -3.22 1.89 8.94
C LEU A 229 -3.22 2.86 7.73
N SER A 230 -2.40 3.90 7.78
CA SER A 230 -2.38 4.97 6.78
C SER A 230 -2.05 4.49 5.38
N ASN A 231 -2.40 5.26 4.34
CA ASN A 231 -2.04 4.94 2.95
C ASN A 231 -2.49 3.52 2.55
N ASN A 232 -3.78 3.27 2.67
CA ASN A 232 -4.45 2.04 2.25
C ASN A 232 -5.75 2.40 1.51
N ASN A 233 -6.59 1.40 1.22
CA ASN A 233 -7.90 1.56 0.60
C ASN A 233 -9.02 1.16 1.58
N LEU A 234 -8.82 1.37 2.90
CA LEU A 234 -9.80 1.04 3.94
C LEU A 234 -11.01 1.96 3.83
N SER A 235 -12.21 1.44 4.09
CA SER A 235 -13.48 2.13 3.89
C SER A 235 -14.45 1.91 5.05
N GLY A 236 -15.55 2.67 5.08
CA GLY A 236 -16.54 2.60 6.15
C GLY A 236 -16.13 3.41 7.38
N ALA A 237 -16.89 3.23 8.47
CA ALA A 237 -16.69 4.00 9.69
C ALA A 237 -15.47 3.54 10.49
N ILE A 238 -14.88 4.47 11.24
CA ILE A 238 -13.92 4.14 12.29
C ILE A 238 -14.70 3.50 13.45
N PRO A 239 -14.39 2.25 13.86
CA PRO A 239 -15.13 1.57 14.91
C PRO A 239 -15.09 2.33 16.24
N ALA A 240 -16.26 2.59 16.83
CA ALA A 240 -16.36 3.16 18.18
C ALA A 240 -15.74 2.24 19.25
N SER A 241 -15.54 0.96 18.96
CA SER A 241 -14.83 0.04 19.84
C SER A 241 -13.38 0.46 20.10
N LEU A 242 -12.74 1.22 19.20
CA LEU A 242 -11.39 1.73 19.38
C LEU A 242 -11.27 2.71 20.55
N GLU A 243 -12.39 3.30 21.02
CA GLU A 243 -12.40 4.15 22.22
C GLU A 243 -12.00 3.38 23.50
N LYS A 244 -12.08 2.03 23.49
CA LYS A 244 -11.68 1.18 24.61
C LYS A 244 -10.16 1.09 24.80
N LEU A 245 -9.38 1.47 23.79
CA LEU A 245 -7.92 1.30 23.78
C LEU A 245 -7.23 2.38 24.63
N SER A 246 -7.22 2.19 25.95
CA SER A 246 -6.74 3.17 26.92
C SER A 246 -5.23 3.46 26.87
N TYR A 247 -4.44 2.57 26.26
CA TYR A 247 -2.99 2.73 26.09
C TYR A 247 -2.59 3.24 24.71
N LEU A 248 -3.56 3.53 23.83
CA LEU A 248 -3.26 3.97 22.48
C LEU A 248 -2.66 5.39 22.51
N GLU A 249 -1.38 5.49 22.19
CA GLU A 249 -0.58 6.72 22.19
C GLU A 249 -0.50 7.34 20.80
N ASN A 250 -0.42 6.50 19.76
CA ASN A 250 -0.31 6.95 18.38
C ASN A 250 -1.31 6.23 17.48
N LEU A 251 -2.08 7.02 16.74
CA LEU A 251 -3.01 6.55 15.73
C LEU A 251 -2.74 7.27 14.41
N ASN A 252 -2.60 6.52 13.33
CA ASN A 252 -2.56 7.07 12.00
C ASN A 252 -3.46 6.27 11.04
N LEU A 253 -4.57 6.90 10.64
CA LEU A 253 -5.56 6.40 9.70
C LEU A 253 -5.61 7.22 8.40
N SER A 254 -4.65 8.14 8.22
CA SER A 254 -4.62 9.07 7.08
C SER A 254 -4.57 8.36 5.73
N PHE A 255 -5.00 9.04 4.67
CA PHE A 255 -4.95 8.57 3.30
C PHE A 255 -5.62 7.20 3.11
N ASN A 256 -6.90 7.13 3.47
CA ASN A 256 -7.80 6.01 3.26
C ASN A 256 -9.13 6.51 2.65
N LYS A 257 -10.16 5.67 2.64
CA LYS A 257 -11.53 5.98 2.20
C LYS A 257 -12.53 5.88 3.35
N LEU A 258 -12.09 6.20 4.57
CA LEU A 258 -12.92 6.16 5.76
C LEU A 258 -13.99 7.25 5.71
N GLU A 259 -15.14 6.97 6.31
CA GLU A 259 -16.31 7.85 6.28
C GLU A 259 -17.03 7.92 7.63
N GLY A 260 -17.87 8.94 7.79
CA GLY A 260 -18.69 9.09 9.00
C GLY A 260 -17.97 9.84 10.14
N GLU A 261 -18.55 9.75 11.33
CA GLU A 261 -18.08 10.51 12.48
C GLU A 261 -16.82 9.87 13.10
N ILE A 262 -15.79 10.69 13.33
CA ILE A 262 -14.61 10.27 14.09
C ILE A 262 -15.03 10.06 15.57
N PRO A 263 -14.73 8.91 16.18
CA PRO A 263 -14.98 8.65 17.59
C PRO A 263 -14.40 9.73 18.50
N ARG A 264 -15.04 9.96 19.65
CA ARG A 264 -14.68 11.07 20.56
C ARG A 264 -14.21 10.59 21.93
N GLY A 265 -14.49 9.34 22.28
CA GLY A 265 -14.12 8.73 23.56
C GLY A 265 -12.69 8.18 23.57
N GLY A 266 -12.22 7.83 24.77
CA GLY A 266 -10.89 7.26 24.99
C GLY A 266 -9.77 8.17 24.51
N SER A 267 -8.75 7.60 23.87
CA SER A 267 -7.59 8.33 23.36
C SER A 267 -7.88 9.25 22.16
N PHE A 268 -9.07 9.19 21.54
CA PHE A 268 -9.38 10.00 20.36
C PHE A 268 -9.33 11.52 20.61
N GLY A 269 -9.55 11.96 21.85
CA GLY A 269 -9.40 13.36 22.22
C GLY A 269 -7.95 13.89 22.11
N ASN A 270 -6.95 13.00 22.06
CA ASN A 270 -5.53 13.36 22.04
C ASN A 270 -4.91 13.35 20.64
N PHE A 271 -5.60 12.80 19.63
CA PHE A 271 -5.05 12.70 18.28
C PHE A 271 -5.21 14.01 17.48
N SER A 272 -4.27 14.26 16.58
CA SER A 272 -4.24 15.46 15.74
C SER A 272 -5.04 15.23 14.44
N ALA A 273 -5.26 16.32 13.69
CA ALA A 273 -5.85 16.24 12.36
C ALA A 273 -5.06 15.34 11.40
N GLU A 274 -3.74 15.26 11.56
CA GLU A 274 -2.84 14.45 10.72
C GLU A 274 -3.20 12.95 10.80
N SER A 275 -3.70 12.48 11.95
CA SER A 275 -4.16 11.10 12.11
C SER A 275 -5.30 10.71 11.17
N PHE A 276 -6.04 11.67 10.62
CA PHE A 276 -7.25 11.45 9.83
C PHE A 276 -7.19 12.07 8.43
N GLU A 277 -6.11 12.77 8.09
CA GLU A 277 -5.92 13.49 6.83
C GLU A 277 -6.19 12.60 5.61
N GLY A 278 -6.72 13.17 4.52
CA GLY A 278 -6.91 12.44 3.26
C GLY A 278 -8.10 11.47 3.24
N ASN A 279 -8.95 11.46 4.27
CA ASN A 279 -10.24 10.75 4.27
C ASN A 279 -11.38 11.75 4.05
N GLU A 280 -11.78 11.97 2.80
CA GLU A 280 -12.68 13.08 2.41
C GLU A 280 -14.08 13.03 3.03
N LEU A 281 -14.54 11.84 3.42
CA LEU A 281 -15.89 11.62 3.95
C LEU A 281 -15.93 11.52 5.49
N LEU A 282 -14.80 11.70 6.17
CA LEU A 282 -14.80 11.83 7.63
C LEU A 282 -15.36 13.17 8.05
N CYS A 283 -16.07 13.16 9.17
CA CYS A 283 -16.58 14.35 9.82
C CYS A 283 -16.34 14.27 11.33
N GLY A 284 -16.37 15.39 12.03
CA GLY A 284 -16.14 15.35 13.48
C GLY A 284 -15.88 16.70 14.11
N SER A 285 -15.07 16.67 15.17
CA SER A 285 -14.74 17.85 15.96
C SER A 285 -13.88 18.85 15.14
N PRO A 286 -14.11 20.17 15.26
CA PRO A 286 -13.41 21.17 14.45
C PRO A 286 -11.87 21.16 14.58
N ASN A 287 -11.33 20.70 15.72
CA ASN A 287 -9.88 20.60 15.95
C ASN A 287 -9.20 19.54 15.07
N LEU A 288 -9.96 18.59 14.51
CA LEU A 288 -9.46 17.54 13.63
C LEU A 288 -9.42 17.95 12.15
N GLN A 289 -9.73 19.22 11.84
CA GLN A 289 -9.73 19.79 10.48
C GLN A 289 -10.61 19.02 9.47
N VAL A 290 -11.61 18.30 9.97
CA VAL A 290 -12.65 17.64 9.17
C VAL A 290 -13.94 18.47 9.17
N PRO A 291 -14.81 18.32 8.15
CA PRO A 291 -16.12 18.98 8.16
C PRO A 291 -16.94 18.56 9.40
N PRO A 292 -17.83 19.44 9.91
CA PRO A 292 -18.75 19.06 10.97
C PRO A 292 -19.74 18.00 10.46
N CYS A 293 -20.06 17.02 11.30
CA CYS A 293 -21.04 16.00 10.93
C CYS A 293 -22.42 16.64 10.74
N LYS A 294 -23.08 16.31 9.62
CA LYS A 294 -24.46 16.72 9.39
C LYS A 294 -25.33 15.98 10.40
N THR A 295 -26.00 16.71 11.28
CA THR A 295 -27.05 16.13 12.14
C THR A 295 -28.08 15.47 11.23
N SER A 296 -28.29 14.17 11.37
CA SER A 296 -29.44 13.48 10.80
C SER A 296 -30.71 14.20 11.26
N ILE A 297 -31.29 15.01 10.37
CA ILE A 297 -32.68 15.42 10.52
C ILE A 297 -33.47 14.14 10.26
N HIS A 298 -33.92 13.50 11.34
CA HIS A 298 -34.96 12.50 11.30
C HIS A 298 -36.06 12.93 10.31
N HIS A 299 -36.28 12.11 9.28
CA HIS A 299 -37.42 12.08 8.36
C HIS A 299 -38.48 13.19 8.52
N THR A 300 -38.31 14.32 7.86
CA THR A 300 -39.48 15.09 7.39
C THR A 300 -40.01 14.43 6.13
N SER A 301 -40.86 13.41 6.38
CA SER A 301 -42.00 13.00 5.58
C SER A 301 -41.83 12.94 4.05
N TRP A 302 -41.89 11.71 3.53
CA TRP A 302 -42.26 11.27 2.17
C TRP A 302 -43.25 12.17 1.39
N LYS A 303 -44.03 13.02 2.06
CA LYS A 303 -44.98 13.97 1.45
C LYS A 303 -44.35 14.97 0.48
N ASN A 304 -43.10 15.40 0.67
CA ASN A 304 -42.46 16.37 -0.25
C ASN A 304 -42.02 15.75 -1.58
N SER A 305 -41.78 14.43 -1.64
CA SER A 305 -41.44 13.73 -2.89
C SER A 305 -42.66 13.50 -3.80
N LEU A 306 -43.88 13.43 -3.24
CA LEU A 306 -45.12 13.26 -4.00
C LEU A 306 -45.57 14.57 -4.67
N LEU A 307 -45.44 15.70 -3.97
CA LEU A 307 -45.71 17.03 -4.52
C LEU A 307 -44.80 17.34 -5.72
N LEU A 308 -43.51 16.97 -5.66
CA LEU A 308 -42.57 17.20 -6.76
C LEU A 308 -42.87 16.33 -8.00
N ARG A 309 -43.34 15.08 -7.81
CA ARG A 309 -43.70 14.16 -8.90
C ARG A 309 -45.00 14.51 -9.63
N ILE A 310 -45.90 15.29 -9.01
CA ILE A 310 -47.19 15.67 -9.61
C ILE A 310 -47.10 17.07 -10.25
N VAL A 311 -46.39 18.01 -9.61
CA VAL A 311 -46.34 19.41 -10.06
C VAL A 311 -45.46 19.59 -11.31
N LEU A 312 -44.37 18.83 -11.45
CA LEU A 312 -43.48 18.89 -12.62
C LEU A 312 -44.14 18.41 -13.93
N PRO A 313 -44.88 17.28 -13.98
CA PRO A 313 -45.60 16.89 -15.21
C PRO A 313 -46.82 17.78 -15.51
N LEU A 314 -47.49 18.35 -14.50
CA LEU A 314 -48.61 19.27 -14.73
C LEU A 314 -48.16 20.64 -15.25
N SER A 315 -47.03 21.18 -14.77
CA SER A 315 -46.51 22.45 -15.28
C SER A 315 -45.97 22.32 -16.72
N THR A 316 -45.32 21.20 -17.05
CA THR A 316 -44.81 20.94 -18.40
C THR A 316 -45.91 20.69 -19.41
N THR A 317 -46.96 19.94 -19.06
CA THR A 317 -48.14 19.75 -19.91
C THR A 317 -48.90 21.07 -20.14
N PHE A 318 -49.07 21.90 -19.10
CA PHE A 318 -49.69 23.22 -19.23
C PHE A 318 -48.89 24.15 -20.15
N MET A 319 -47.57 24.19 -20.00
CA MET A 319 -46.69 25.00 -20.86
C MET A 319 -46.71 24.53 -22.32
N ILE A 320 -46.76 23.22 -22.58
CA ILE A 320 -46.90 22.68 -23.94
C ILE A 320 -48.24 23.07 -24.56
N VAL A 321 -49.35 23.03 -23.82
CA VAL A 321 -50.66 23.45 -24.31
C VAL A 321 -50.68 24.94 -24.63
N VAL A 322 -50.10 25.78 -23.77
CA VAL A 322 -49.97 27.23 -24.00
C VAL A 322 -49.12 27.51 -25.24
N ILE A 323 -47.99 26.81 -25.41
CA ILE A 323 -47.14 26.93 -26.61
C ILE A 323 -47.90 26.48 -27.87
N LEU A 324 -48.65 25.38 -27.82
CA LEU A 324 -49.47 24.92 -28.96
C LEU A 324 -50.60 25.89 -29.33
N LEU A 325 -51.19 26.57 -28.34
CA LEU A 325 -52.19 27.62 -28.57
C LEU A 325 -51.55 28.87 -29.18
N ILE A 326 -50.38 29.27 -28.72
CA ILE A 326 -49.60 30.38 -29.30
C ILE A 326 -49.18 30.04 -30.74
N LEU A 327 -48.71 28.81 -30.99
CA LEU A 327 -48.34 28.36 -32.34
C LEU A 327 -49.56 28.27 -33.26
N ARG A 328 -50.73 27.81 -32.79
CA ARG A 328 -51.97 27.83 -33.58
C ARG A 328 -52.46 29.25 -33.87
N TYR A 329 -52.24 30.17 -32.94
CA TYR A 329 -52.55 31.59 -33.12
C TYR A 329 -51.59 32.23 -34.15
N GLN A 330 -50.30 31.89 -34.09
CA GLN A 330 -49.28 32.36 -35.03
C GLN A 330 -49.41 31.72 -36.42
N GLN A 331 -49.91 30.48 -36.51
CA GLN A 331 -50.15 29.77 -37.78
C GLN A 331 -51.44 30.21 -38.51
N ARG A 332 -52.29 31.04 -37.89
CA ARG A 332 -53.47 31.61 -38.57
C ARG A 332 -53.14 32.76 -39.52
N GLY A 333 -51.87 33.16 -39.63
CA GLY A 333 -51.46 34.27 -40.47
C GLY A 333 -50.05 34.16 -41.01
N LYS A 334 -49.74 33.12 -41.79
CA LYS A 334 -48.68 33.13 -42.82
C LYS A 334 -48.69 31.87 -43.69
N ARG A 335 -48.67 32.08 -45.02
CA ARG A 335 -48.42 31.06 -46.06
C ARG A 335 -46.96 30.58 -46.02
N PRO A 336 -46.65 29.38 -46.54
CA PRO A 336 -45.36 28.72 -46.31
C PRO A 336 -44.28 29.15 -47.30
N SER A 337 -43.04 29.26 -46.82
CA SER A 337 -41.83 29.22 -47.66
C SER A 337 -41.08 27.92 -47.36
N ASN A 338 -40.74 27.20 -48.43
CA ASN A 338 -39.89 26.02 -48.40
C ASN A 338 -38.47 26.41 -47.99
N ASP A 339 -37.88 25.67 -47.06
CA ASP A 339 -36.48 25.29 -47.16
C ASP A 339 -36.28 23.93 -46.50
N ALA A 340 -35.84 22.99 -47.33
CA ALA A 340 -35.44 21.65 -46.95
C ALA A 340 -34.00 21.67 -46.41
N ASN A 341 -33.70 20.66 -45.59
CA ASN A 341 -32.38 20.19 -45.14
C ASN A 341 -31.92 20.65 -43.74
N MET A 342 -32.34 19.88 -42.73
CA MET A 342 -31.62 19.74 -41.46
C MET A 342 -30.86 18.41 -41.48
N PRO A 343 -29.52 18.36 -41.29
CA PRO A 343 -28.77 17.12 -41.37
C PRO A 343 -29.01 16.20 -40.16
N LEU A 344 -28.75 14.92 -40.43
CA LEU A 344 -28.93 13.77 -39.56
C LEU A 344 -28.22 13.85 -38.20
N VAL A 345 -28.89 13.22 -37.23
CA VAL A 345 -28.40 12.73 -35.93
C VAL A 345 -26.93 12.34 -35.98
N ALA A 346 -26.10 12.98 -35.15
CA ALA A 346 -24.70 12.61 -34.96
C ALA A 346 -24.61 11.18 -34.41
N THR A 347 -24.05 10.27 -35.21
CA THR A 347 -23.70 8.92 -34.79
C THR A 347 -22.41 8.98 -33.96
N TRP A 348 -22.47 8.49 -32.72
CA TRP A 348 -21.32 8.45 -31.83
C TRP A 348 -20.41 7.30 -32.29
N ARG A 349 -19.20 7.61 -32.77
CA ARG A 349 -18.23 6.63 -33.26
C ARG A 349 -17.18 6.34 -32.18
N THR A 350 -16.98 5.07 -31.86
CA THR A 350 -15.91 4.61 -30.96
C THR A 350 -14.67 4.24 -31.77
N PHE A 351 -13.49 4.63 -31.31
CA PHE A 351 -12.21 4.35 -31.97
C PHE A 351 -11.40 3.36 -31.16
N SER A 352 -10.72 2.43 -31.84
CA SER A 352 -9.76 1.54 -31.17
C SER A 352 -8.40 2.22 -30.99
N TYR A 353 -7.61 1.79 -30.00
CA TYR A 353 -6.25 2.31 -29.81
C TYR A 353 -5.39 2.16 -31.07
N LEU A 354 -5.45 1.00 -31.75
CA LEU A 354 -4.65 0.72 -32.94
C LEU A 354 -5.03 1.61 -34.14
N GLU A 355 -6.32 1.97 -34.25
CA GLU A 355 -6.81 2.91 -35.26
C GLU A 355 -6.24 4.30 -35.03
N LEU A 356 -6.27 4.80 -33.79
CA LEU A 356 -5.71 6.10 -33.44
C LEU A 356 -4.17 6.12 -33.54
N PHE A 357 -3.51 5.02 -33.16
CA PHE A 357 -2.06 4.86 -33.26
C PHE A 357 -1.58 4.98 -34.71
N ARG A 358 -2.26 4.32 -35.65
CA ARG A 358 -1.94 4.47 -37.09
C ARG A 358 -2.33 5.82 -37.65
N ALA A 359 -3.50 6.35 -37.24
CA ALA A 359 -4.01 7.62 -37.75
C ALA A 359 -3.16 8.83 -37.30
N THR A 360 -2.40 8.70 -36.22
CA THR A 360 -1.48 9.72 -35.68
C THR A 360 -0.04 9.55 -36.15
N ASP A 361 0.25 8.59 -37.05
CA ASP A 361 1.62 8.21 -37.42
C ASP A 361 2.44 7.82 -36.19
N GLU A 362 1.94 6.86 -35.42
CA GLU A 362 2.56 6.33 -34.20
C GLU A 362 2.79 7.40 -33.11
N PHE A 363 1.91 8.39 -33.03
CA PHE A 363 2.06 9.57 -32.16
C PHE A 363 3.36 10.36 -32.45
N SER A 364 3.74 10.49 -33.72
CA SER A 364 4.89 11.25 -34.19
C SER A 364 4.83 12.73 -33.78
N GLU A 365 6.00 13.31 -33.45
CA GLU A 365 6.17 14.74 -33.15
C GLU A 365 5.75 15.64 -34.32
N ASN A 366 5.79 15.15 -35.56
CA ASN A 366 5.33 15.90 -36.74
C ASN A 366 3.81 16.17 -36.70
N ASN A 367 3.06 15.36 -35.96
CA ASN A 367 1.62 15.50 -35.78
C ASN A 367 1.26 16.13 -34.42
N LEU A 368 2.24 16.58 -33.61
CA LEU A 368 1.95 17.20 -32.32
C LEU A 368 1.32 18.58 -32.52
N ILE A 369 0.10 18.75 -32.04
CA ILE A 369 -0.61 20.04 -32.04
C ILE A 369 -0.19 20.87 -30.81
N GLY A 370 0.01 20.21 -29.67
CA GLY A 370 0.45 20.87 -28.44
C GLY A 370 0.63 19.92 -27.27
N LYS A 371 1.44 20.32 -26.29
CA LYS A 371 1.76 19.55 -25.08
C LYS A 371 1.57 20.41 -23.83
N GLY A 372 0.87 19.87 -22.83
CA GLY A 372 0.60 20.52 -21.56
C GLY A 372 0.96 19.64 -20.37
N GLY A 373 0.68 20.10 -19.15
CA GLY A 373 1.02 19.39 -17.90
C GLY A 373 0.35 18.02 -17.73
N PHE A 374 -0.76 17.76 -18.43
CA PHE A 374 -1.57 16.55 -18.26
C PHE A 374 -1.61 15.64 -19.50
N GLY A 375 -0.90 16.00 -20.58
CA GLY A 375 -0.86 15.19 -21.80
C GLY A 375 -0.43 15.94 -23.05
N SER A 376 -0.42 15.22 -24.16
CA SER A 376 -0.10 15.71 -25.50
C SER A 376 -1.31 15.56 -26.43
N VAL A 377 -1.50 16.48 -27.36
CA VAL A 377 -2.57 16.44 -28.36
C VAL A 377 -1.95 16.27 -29.74
N TYR A 378 -2.36 15.23 -30.47
CA TYR A 378 -1.88 14.90 -31.80
C TYR A 378 -2.98 15.11 -32.85
N LYS A 379 -2.58 15.48 -34.05
CA LYS A 379 -3.42 15.48 -35.24
C LYS A 379 -3.52 14.05 -35.77
N ALA A 380 -4.73 13.55 -35.96
CA ALA A 380 -4.98 12.25 -36.57
C ALA A 380 -5.81 12.39 -37.84
N ARG A 381 -5.47 11.63 -38.88
CA ARG A 381 -6.25 11.55 -40.13
C ARG A 381 -6.81 10.13 -40.28
N LEU A 382 -8.13 10.01 -40.15
CA LEU A 382 -8.85 8.74 -40.21
C LEU A 382 -9.05 8.29 -41.68
N GLY A 383 -9.39 7.01 -41.88
CA GLY A 383 -9.52 6.39 -43.21
C GLY A 383 -10.57 7.03 -44.14
N ASP A 384 -11.56 7.73 -43.57
CA ASP A 384 -12.57 8.51 -44.28
C ASP A 384 -12.16 9.96 -44.58
N ARG A 385 -10.87 10.29 -44.36
CA ARG A 385 -10.27 11.64 -44.46
C ARG A 385 -10.75 12.63 -43.40
N MET A 386 -11.47 12.17 -42.37
CA MET A 386 -11.80 13.01 -41.23
C MET A 386 -10.52 13.32 -40.44
N GLU A 387 -10.32 14.61 -40.14
CA GLU A 387 -9.24 15.05 -39.25
C GLU A 387 -9.80 15.22 -37.83
N VAL A 388 -9.14 14.58 -36.86
CA VAL A 388 -9.50 14.67 -35.44
C VAL A 388 -8.27 15.01 -34.60
N ALA A 389 -8.50 15.61 -33.43
CA ALA A 389 -7.47 15.81 -32.42
C ALA A 389 -7.54 14.67 -31.39
N VAL A 390 -6.42 13.99 -31.17
CA VAL A 390 -6.30 12.87 -30.22
C VAL A 390 -5.46 13.31 -29.04
N LYS A 391 -6.06 13.35 -27.85
CA LYS A 391 -5.35 13.66 -26.61
C LYS A 391 -4.86 12.38 -25.93
N VAL A 392 -3.56 12.32 -25.66
CA VAL A 392 -2.88 11.23 -24.94
C VAL A 392 -2.50 11.73 -23.54
N PHE A 393 -3.05 11.11 -22.50
CA PHE A 393 -2.84 11.52 -21.12
C PHE A 393 -1.53 10.99 -20.55
N ASN A 394 -0.87 11.79 -19.71
CA ASN A 394 0.27 11.33 -18.94
C ASN A 394 -0.20 10.66 -17.64
N LEU A 395 -0.29 9.33 -17.66
CA LEU A 395 -0.78 8.51 -16.53
C LEU A 395 0.14 8.51 -15.30
N GLN A 396 1.34 9.11 -15.39
CA GLN A 396 2.22 9.29 -14.23
C GLN A 396 1.81 10.49 -13.33
N CYS A 397 0.84 11.31 -13.77
CA CYS A 397 0.32 12.41 -12.98
C CYS A 397 -1.02 12.01 -12.35
N GLY A 398 -1.07 11.86 -11.01
CA GLY A 398 -2.25 11.37 -10.28
C GLY A 398 -3.53 12.19 -10.45
N ARG A 399 -3.45 13.42 -11.00
CA ARG A 399 -4.61 14.28 -11.31
C ARG A 399 -5.06 14.25 -12.79
N ALA A 400 -4.47 13.40 -13.63
CA ALA A 400 -4.77 13.38 -15.07
C ALA A 400 -6.22 12.97 -15.38
N PHE A 401 -6.82 12.10 -14.56
CA PHE A 401 -8.22 11.66 -14.73
C PHE A 401 -9.24 12.73 -14.27
N GLU A 402 -9.01 13.40 -13.15
CA GLU A 402 -9.85 14.54 -12.72
C GLU A 402 -9.80 15.69 -13.74
N SER A 403 -8.61 15.98 -14.30
CA SER A 403 -8.47 16.95 -15.38
C SER A 403 -9.19 16.53 -16.67
N PHE A 404 -9.32 15.23 -16.94
CA PHE A 404 -10.04 14.73 -18.11
C PHE A 404 -11.55 14.95 -17.96
N ASP A 405 -12.12 14.60 -16.80
CA ASP A 405 -13.56 14.80 -16.56
C ASP A 405 -13.94 16.28 -16.62
N VAL A 406 -13.11 17.17 -16.05
CA VAL A 406 -13.29 18.63 -16.14
C VAL A 406 -13.21 19.13 -17.58
N GLU A 407 -12.25 18.66 -18.38
CA GLU A 407 -12.14 19.06 -19.78
C GLU A 407 -13.31 18.54 -20.63
N CYS A 408 -13.78 17.31 -20.39
CA CYS A 408 -14.98 16.76 -21.03
C CYS A 408 -16.23 17.57 -20.66
N GLU A 409 -16.38 17.97 -19.41
CA GLU A 409 -17.48 18.81 -18.96
C GLU A 409 -17.42 20.22 -19.58
N MET A 410 -16.23 20.81 -19.67
CA MET A 410 -16.01 22.08 -20.37
C MET A 410 -16.36 21.97 -21.85
N MET A 411 -15.88 20.94 -22.55
CA MET A 411 -16.18 20.71 -23.97
C MET A 411 -17.68 20.52 -24.24
N LYS A 412 -18.41 19.89 -23.32
CA LYS A 412 -19.87 19.75 -23.39
C LYS A 412 -20.60 21.09 -23.28
N ASN A 413 -20.02 22.04 -22.56
CA ASN A 413 -20.62 23.35 -22.25
C ASN A 413 -20.16 24.47 -23.20
N ILE A 414 -19.10 24.26 -24.00
CA ILE A 414 -18.66 25.24 -25.00
C ILE A 414 -19.72 25.37 -26.09
N ARG A 415 -20.29 26.57 -26.22
CA ARG A 415 -21.14 26.96 -27.37
C ARG A 415 -20.54 28.16 -28.04
N HIS A 416 -19.59 27.93 -28.95
CA HIS A 416 -18.95 29.01 -29.70
C HIS A 416 -18.93 28.67 -31.19
N ARG A 417 -19.49 29.58 -31.99
CA ARG A 417 -19.67 29.46 -33.46
C ARG A 417 -18.39 29.17 -34.25
N ASN A 418 -17.22 29.39 -33.65
CA ASN A 418 -15.91 29.14 -34.27
C ASN A 418 -15.14 27.96 -33.63
N LEU A 419 -15.66 27.33 -32.57
CA LEU A 419 -14.98 26.21 -31.88
C LEU A 419 -15.71 24.88 -32.03
N ILE A 420 -17.03 24.89 -32.23
CA ILE A 420 -17.84 23.71 -32.52
C ILE A 420 -18.69 24.03 -33.75
N LYS A 421 -18.57 23.22 -34.80
CA LYS A 421 -19.38 23.31 -36.03
C LYS A 421 -20.51 22.31 -36.01
#